data_AF-A0A8C6ZRJ4-F1
#
_entry.id   AF-A0A8C6ZRJ4-F1
#
_cell.length_a   1.000
_cell.length_b   1.000
_cell.length_c   1.000
_cell.angle_alpha   90.00
_cell.angle_beta   90.00
_cell.angle_gamma   90.00
#
_symmetry.space_group_name_H-M   'P 1'
#
loop_
_entity.id
_entity.type
_entity.pdbx_description
1 polymer ?
#
loop_
_entity_poly.entity_id
_entity_poly.type
_entity_poly.pdbx_seq_one_letter_code
_entity_poly.pdbx_strand_id
1 'polypeptide(L)'
;MAKDSERYYGKHGTPHKYDPTFKGPIYDRGCTDIVCCVLLVVAIVGYVAVGIVAWTHGDPRKVIYPTDSRGQFCGQQGTPNAYVSPEMGAW
;
A
#
# COMPACT_ATOMS: atom_id res chain seq x y z
N MET A 1 20.78 52.88 12.85
CA MET A 1 20.48 51.54 12.27
C MET A 1 21.24 50.39 12.95
N ALA A 2 22.27 50.62 13.77
CA ALA A 2 23.01 49.54 14.46
C ALA A 2 22.24 48.91 15.65
N LYS A 3 21.33 49.65 16.29
CA LYS A 3 20.70 49.24 17.57
C LYS A 3 19.57 48.21 17.42
N ASP A 4 18.90 48.18 16.27
CA ASP A 4 17.81 47.23 15.99
C ASP A 4 18.33 45.85 15.57
N SER A 5 19.47 45.81 14.87
CA SER A 5 20.11 44.56 14.46
C SER A 5 20.62 43.76 15.67
N GLU A 6 21.18 44.44 16.68
CA GLU A 6 21.65 43.81 17.91
C GLU A 6 20.51 43.23 18.75
N ARG A 7 19.37 43.96 18.86
CA ARG A 7 18.17 43.45 19.54
C ARG A 7 17.51 42.28 18.83
N TYR A 8 17.59 42.23 17.50
CA TYR A 8 17.02 41.13 16.71
C TYR A 8 17.78 39.81 16.94
N TYR A 9 19.13 39.87 16.93
CA TYR A 9 20.00 38.70 17.19
C TYR A 9 20.09 38.30 18.68
N GLY A 10 19.73 39.16 19.63
CA GLY A 10 19.69 38.82 21.05
C GLY A 10 18.51 37.91 21.45
N LYS A 11 17.39 37.95 20.70
CA LYS A 11 16.18 37.12 20.97
C LYS A 11 16.16 35.79 20.21
N HIS A 12 16.80 35.74 19.05
CA HIS A 12 16.87 34.56 18.19
C HIS A 12 18.35 34.28 18.03
N GLY A 13 18.84 33.20 18.64
CA GLY A 13 20.27 32.88 18.74
C GLY A 13 21.01 33.03 17.40
N THR A 14 22.32 33.23 17.50
CA THR A 14 23.18 33.51 16.34
C THR A 14 22.90 32.57 15.17
N PRO A 15 22.83 33.08 13.93
CA PRO A 15 22.45 32.31 12.77
C PRO A 15 23.47 31.18 12.59
N HIS A 16 22.97 29.95 12.50
CA HIS A 16 23.82 28.77 12.37
C HIS A 16 24.67 28.91 11.10
N LYS A 17 25.99 29.09 11.27
CA LYS A 17 26.91 29.18 10.13
C LYS A 17 26.90 27.86 9.38
N TYR A 18 26.81 27.94 8.05
CA TYR A 18 26.98 26.79 7.18
C TYR A 18 28.37 26.19 7.42
N ASP A 19 28.40 24.96 7.93
CA ASP A 19 29.64 24.21 8.11
C ASP A 19 29.88 23.39 6.83
N PRO A 20 30.87 23.76 5.99
CA PRO A 20 31.17 23.04 4.75
C PRO A 20 31.73 21.63 5.01
N THR A 21 32.08 21.31 6.26
CA THR A 21 32.44 19.96 6.72
C THR A 21 31.28 19.19 7.31
N PHE A 22 30.06 19.79 7.37
CA PHE A 22 28.83 19.10 7.75
C PHE A 22 28.47 18.09 6.68
N LYS A 23 29.08 16.93 6.88
CA LYS A 23 28.75 15.70 6.22
C LYS A 23 27.46 15.22 6.86
N GLY A 24 26.33 15.68 6.31
CA GLY A 24 25.01 15.29 6.78
C GLY A 24 24.88 13.76 6.91
N PRO A 25 23.99 13.24 7.75
CA PRO A 25 23.72 11.81 7.75
C PRO A 25 23.21 11.50 6.33
N ILE A 26 23.76 10.64 5.46
CA ILE A 26 24.57 9.43 5.60
C ILE A 26 25.33 9.22 4.28
N TYR A 27 26.65 8.96 4.33
CA TYR A 27 27.47 8.69 3.12
C TYR A 27 27.46 7.22 2.68
N ASP A 28 27.08 6.30 3.57
CA ASP A 28 27.13 4.84 3.34
C ASP A 28 25.73 4.18 3.36
N ARG A 29 24.77 4.69 2.60
CA ARG A 29 23.45 4.04 2.42
C ARG A 29 23.41 2.99 1.29
N GLY A 30 24.41 2.98 0.40
CA GLY A 30 24.36 2.20 -0.84
C GLY A 30 24.45 0.68 -0.66
N CYS A 31 25.25 0.18 0.29
CA CYS A 31 25.42 -1.28 0.46
C CYS A 31 24.19 -1.97 1.05
N THR A 32 23.42 -1.30 1.92
CA THR A 32 22.12 -1.82 2.39
C THR A 32 21.00 -1.60 1.39
N ASP A 33 21.08 -0.56 0.55
CA ASP A 33 20.08 -0.29 -0.49
C ASP A 33 20.06 -1.38 -1.59
N ILE A 34 21.22 -1.86 -2.07
CA ILE A 34 21.31 -2.90 -3.11
C ILE A 34 20.60 -4.20 -2.69
N VAL A 35 20.84 -4.67 -1.46
CA VAL A 35 20.19 -5.89 -0.94
C VAL A 35 18.69 -5.68 -0.82
N CYS A 36 18.26 -4.53 -0.30
CA CYS A 36 16.84 -4.17 -0.20
C CYS A 36 16.18 -4.07 -1.57
N CYS A 37 16.85 -3.52 -2.60
CA CYS A 37 16.35 -3.47 -3.97
C CYS A 37 16.14 -4.86 -4.56
N VAL A 38 17.09 -5.78 -4.38
CA VAL A 38 16.95 -7.17 -4.86
C VAL A 38 15.76 -7.86 -4.20
N LEU A 39 15.64 -7.74 -2.87
CA LEU A 39 14.50 -8.31 -2.13
C LEU A 39 13.17 -7.71 -2.56
N LEU A 40 13.11 -6.39 -2.79
CA LEU A 40 11.91 -5.70 -3.27
C LEU A 40 11.50 -6.21 -4.66
N VAL A 41 12.45 -6.34 -5.59
CA VAL A 41 12.18 -6.85 -6.94
C VAL A 41 11.69 -8.30 -6.89
N VAL A 42 12.32 -9.15 -6.07
CA VAL A 42 11.86 -10.55 -5.86
C VAL A 42 10.43 -10.58 -5.30
N ALA A 43 10.12 -9.74 -4.32
CA ALA A 43 8.78 -9.64 -3.75
C ALA A 43 7.74 -9.17 -4.78
N ILE A 44 8.08 -8.18 -5.61
CA ILE A 44 7.20 -7.69 -6.68
C ILE A 44 6.95 -8.81 -7.70
N VAL A 45 8.00 -9.49 -8.17
CA VAL A 45 7.87 -10.61 -9.13
C VAL A 45 7.04 -11.74 -8.53
N GLY A 46 7.29 -12.10 -7.27
CA GLY A 46 6.50 -13.11 -6.56
C GLY A 46 5.02 -12.72 -6.45
N TYR A 47 4.75 -11.45 -6.12
CA TYR A 47 3.39 -10.93 -6.04
C TYR A 47 2.66 -10.96 -7.39
N VAL A 48 3.35 -10.55 -8.46
CA VAL A 48 2.79 -10.62 -9.82
C VAL A 48 2.52 -12.07 -10.23
N ALA A 49 3.42 -13.00 -9.92
CA ALA A 49 3.22 -14.42 -10.20
C ALA A 49 1.98 -14.98 -9.46
N VAL A 50 1.85 -14.68 -8.17
CA VAL A 50 0.65 -15.06 -7.38
C VAL A 50 -0.61 -14.42 -7.96
N GLY A 51 -0.55 -13.16 -8.39
CA GLY A 51 -1.65 -12.49 -9.06
C GLY A 51 -2.08 -13.16 -10.36
N ILE A 52 -1.14 -13.59 -11.19
CA ILE A 52 -1.41 -14.31 -12.44
C ILE A 52 -2.03 -15.68 -12.15
N VAL A 53 -1.48 -16.41 -11.18
CA VAL A 53 -2.04 -17.72 -10.76
C VAL A 53 -3.47 -17.55 -10.24
N ALA A 54 -3.72 -16.54 -9.42
CA ALA A 54 -5.06 -16.25 -8.91
C ALA A 54 -6.04 -15.83 -10.02
N TRP A 55 -5.57 -15.12 -11.06
CA TRP A 55 -6.41 -14.72 -12.19
C TRP A 55 -6.73 -15.88 -13.14
N THR A 56 -5.75 -16.77 -13.36
CA THR A 56 -5.88 -17.89 -14.31
C THR A 56 -6.59 -19.10 -13.70
N HIS A 57 -6.41 -19.37 -12.42
CA HIS A 57 -7.04 -20.49 -11.72
C HIS A 57 -8.20 -20.08 -10.81
N GLY A 58 -8.32 -18.80 -10.45
CA GLY A 58 -9.45 -18.29 -9.69
C GLY A 58 -10.64 -18.00 -10.58
N ASP A 59 -11.85 -18.19 -10.05
CA ASP A 59 -13.07 -17.71 -10.69
C ASP A 59 -13.30 -16.26 -10.23
N PRO A 60 -13.06 -15.22 -11.07
CA PRO A 60 -13.24 -13.82 -10.69
C PRO A 60 -14.70 -13.51 -10.31
N ARG A 61 -15.66 -14.38 -10.68
CA ARG A 61 -17.05 -14.25 -10.27
C ARG A 61 -17.22 -14.39 -8.75
N LYS A 62 -16.35 -15.12 -8.05
CA LYS A 62 -16.38 -15.22 -6.57
C LYS A 62 -16.07 -13.91 -5.84
N VAL A 63 -15.38 -12.97 -6.48
CA VAL A 63 -15.08 -11.66 -5.87
C VAL A 63 -16.23 -10.67 -6.08
N ILE A 64 -16.94 -10.79 -7.20
CA ILE A 64 -18.00 -9.83 -7.60
C ILE A 64 -19.36 -10.25 -7.06
N TYR A 65 -19.63 -11.55 -6.98
CA TYR A 65 -20.94 -12.07 -6.59
C TYR A 65 -20.90 -12.66 -5.18
N PRO A 66 -21.85 -12.27 -4.30
CA PRO A 66 -21.98 -12.88 -3.00
C PRO A 66 -22.36 -14.37 -3.14
N THR A 67 -21.67 -15.22 -2.39
CA THR A 67 -21.95 -16.66 -2.29
C THR A 67 -22.61 -17.00 -0.95
N ASP A 68 -23.48 -18.01 -0.93
CA ASP A 68 -24.05 -18.55 0.32
C ASP A 68 -23.04 -19.41 1.10
N SER A 69 -23.43 -19.87 2.30
CA SER A 69 -22.59 -20.74 3.15
C SER A 69 -22.21 -22.09 2.51
N ARG A 70 -22.83 -22.46 1.39
CA ARG A 70 -22.55 -23.67 0.60
C ARG A 70 -21.76 -23.36 -0.68
N GLY A 71 -21.27 -22.13 -0.82
CA GLY A 71 -20.46 -21.68 -1.95
C GLY A 71 -21.23 -21.47 -3.26
N GLN A 72 -22.57 -21.36 -3.20
CA GLN A 72 -23.41 -21.14 -4.37
C GLN A 72 -23.65 -19.65 -4.61
N PHE A 73 -23.58 -19.19 -5.87
CA PHE A 73 -23.85 -17.80 -6.22
C PHE A 73 -25.35 -17.46 -6.12
N CYS A 74 -25.68 -16.34 -5.46
CA CYS A 74 -27.04 -15.83 -5.36
C CYS A 74 -27.46 -15.10 -6.65
N GLY A 75 -28.70 -15.30 -7.13
CA GLY A 75 -29.30 -14.50 -8.22
C GLY A 75 -28.67 -14.66 -9.62
N GLN A 76 -27.79 -15.65 -9.82
CA GLN A 76 -27.23 -16.00 -11.14
C GLN A 76 -28.08 -17.07 -11.80
N GLN A 77 -28.59 -16.83 -13.02
CA GLN A 77 -29.38 -17.81 -13.78
C GLN A 77 -28.58 -19.10 -14.00
N GLY A 78 -29.14 -20.25 -13.58
CA GLY A 78 -28.49 -21.56 -13.68
C GLY A 78 -27.82 -22.08 -12.40
N THR A 79 -27.83 -21.33 -11.29
CA THR A 79 -27.46 -21.85 -9.96
C THR A 79 -28.70 -22.26 -9.15
N PRO A 80 -28.57 -23.11 -8.11
CA PRO A 80 -29.70 -23.45 -7.23
C PRO A 80 -30.33 -22.22 -6.55
N ASN A 81 -29.57 -21.13 -6.45
CA ASN A 81 -30.00 -19.86 -5.87
C ASN A 81 -30.33 -18.79 -6.93
N ALA A 82 -30.46 -19.18 -8.21
CA ALA A 82 -30.96 -18.32 -9.31
C ALA A 82 -32.37 -17.80 -9.01
N TYR A 83 -33.16 -18.68 -8.39
CA TYR A 83 -34.51 -18.50 -7.89
C TYR A 83 -34.61 -19.21 -6.54
N VAL A 84 -33.89 -18.73 -5.51
CA VAL A 84 -34.50 -18.85 -4.18
C VAL A 84 -35.60 -17.80 -4.17
N SER A 85 -36.90 -18.08 -4.15
CA SER A 85 -37.75 -19.15 -4.64
C SER A 85 -39.13 -18.51 -4.47
N PRO A 86 -40.00 -18.39 -5.50
CA PRO A 86 -41.40 -18.02 -5.24
C PRO A 86 -42.12 -18.99 -4.29
N GLU A 87 -41.48 -20.10 -3.88
CA GLU A 87 -42.01 -21.10 -2.94
C GLU A 87 -41.33 -21.14 -1.55
N MET A 88 -40.64 -20.09 -1.11
CA MET A 88 -40.34 -19.94 0.33
C MET A 88 -40.90 -18.61 0.85
N GLY A 89 -42.14 -18.71 1.30
CA GLY A 89 -42.99 -17.59 1.67
C GLY A 89 -42.54 -16.79 2.89
N ALA A 90 -43.15 -15.61 2.98
CA ALA A 90 -43.54 -14.88 4.18
C ALA A 90 -42.86 -15.33 5.49
N TRP A 91 -41.87 -14.57 5.91
CA TRP A 91 -41.83 -13.96 7.25
C TRP A 91 -41.28 -12.54 7.11
#